data_AF-A0A0M2V8E9-F1
#
_entry.id   AF-A0A0M2V8E9-F1
#
_cell.length_a   1.000
_cell.length_b   1.000
_cell.length_c   1.000
_cell.angle_alpha   90.00
_cell.angle_beta   90.00
_cell.angle_gamma   90.00
#
_symmetry.space_group_name_H-M   'P 1'
#
loop_
_entity.id
_entity.type
_entity.pdbx_description
1 polymer ?
#
loop_
_entity_poly.entity_id
_entity_poly.type
_entity_poly.pdbx_seq_one_letter_code
_entity_poly.pdbx_strand_id
1 'polypeptide(L)' 'MSTATLERLRCELMTLSEPERAELAYELIQSLDAPADDAVEAAWDREIVRRINQIDSGQAKLLDRKEFRKKIQDRIGR' A
#
# COMPACT_ATOMS: atom_id res chain seq x y z
N MET A 1 -7.31 18.13 20.73
CA MET A 1 -5.86 18.43 20.75
C MET A 1 -5.67 19.82 20.18
N SER A 2 -4.99 20.73 20.90
CA SER A 2 -4.74 22.09 20.37
C SER A 2 -3.70 22.05 19.26
N THR A 3 -3.81 22.95 18.28
CA THR A 3 -2.82 23.14 17.21
C THR A 3 -1.40 23.34 17.76
N ALA A 4 -1.28 24.02 18.91
CA ALA A 4 -0.02 24.20 19.64
C ALA A 4 0.65 22.88 20.08
N THR A 5 -0.13 21.84 20.40
CA THR A 5 0.44 20.54 20.78
C THR A 5 1.05 19.83 19.56
N LEU A 6 0.38 19.93 18.40
CA LEU A 6 0.85 19.35 17.15
C LEU A 6 2.14 20.02 16.65
N GLU A 7 2.22 21.35 16.76
CA GLU A 7 3.40 22.13 16.38
C GLU A 7 4.62 21.77 17.25
N ARG A 8 4.44 21.66 18.57
CA ARG A 8 5.50 21.22 19.48
C ARG A 8 6.03 19.82 19.12
N LEU A 9 5.13 18.86 18.91
CA LEU A 9 5.51 17.49 18.52
C LEU A 9 6.23 17.47 17.17
N ARG A 10 5.82 18.30 16.21
CA ARG A 10 6.52 18.42 14.93
C ARG A 10 7.95 18.92 15.11
N CYS A 11 8.17 19.92 15.96
CA CYS A 11 9.52 20.41 16.25
C CYS A 11 10.38 19.35 16.93
N GLU A 12 9.83 18.61 17.90
CA GLU A 12 10.51 17.51 18.59
C GLU A 12 10.88 16.38 17.62
N LEU A 13 9.98 15.98 16.71
CA LEU A 13 10.27 14.94 15.71
C LEU A 13 11.39 15.35 14.75
N MET A 14 11.54 16.64 14.44
CA MET A 14 12.59 17.12 13.54
C MET A 14 13.99 17.13 14.18
N THR A 15 14.12 16.91 15.48
CA THR A 15 15.44 16.75 16.14
C THR A 15 15.98 15.33 16.04
N LEU A 16 15.11 14.35 15.76
CA LEU A 16 15.49 12.95 15.58
C LEU A 16 16.28 12.73 14.29
N SER A 17 17.06 11.66 14.25
CA SER A 17 17.72 11.22 13.02
C SER A 17 16.71 10.71 11.98
N GLU A 18 17.12 10.65 10.71
CA GLU A 18 16.27 10.11 9.64
C GLU A 18 15.69 8.71 9.92
N PRO A 19 16.47 7.71 10.37
CA PRO A 19 15.92 6.38 10.66
C PRO A 19 14.90 6.39 11.80
N GLU A 20 15.14 7.13 12.88
CA GLU A 20 14.19 7.24 14.00
C GLU A 20 12.87 7.91 13.57
N ARG A 21 12.95 8.93 12.70
CA ARG A 21 11.74 9.54 12.12
C ARG A 21 10.99 8.57 11.21
N ALA A 22 11.70 7.74 10.45
CA ALA A 22 11.08 6.75 9.57
C ALA A 22 10.34 5.66 10.36
N GLU A 23 10.93 5.19 11.46
CA GLU A 23 10.31 4.23 12.37
C GLU A 23 9.02 4.81 12.98
N LEU A 24 9.07 6.02 13.55
CA LEU A 24 7.88 6.66 14.11
C LEU A 24 6.81 6.96 13.06
N ALA A 25 7.20 7.36 11.84
CA ALA A 25 6.26 7.55 10.76
C ALA A 25 5.52 6.25 10.41
N TYR A 26 6.24 5.12 10.38
CA TYR A 26 5.64 3.81 10.14
C TYR A 26 4.61 3.44 11.23
N GLU A 27 4.98 3.58 12.51
CA GLU A 27 4.06 3.29 13.63
C GLU A 27 2.82 4.19 13.61
N LEU A 28 3.00 5.49 13.32
CA LEU A 28 1.88 6.42 13.22
C LEU A 28 0.96 6.04 12.06
N ILE A 29 1.50 5.67 10.89
CA ILE A 29 0.69 5.22 9.76
C ILE A 29 -0.08 3.95 10.13
N GLN A 30 0.56 2.97 10.77
CA GLN A 30 -0.12 1.76 11.24
C GLN A 30 -1.23 2.06 12.24
N SER A 31 -1.04 3.04 13.13
CA SER A 31 -2.07 3.45 14.08
C SER A 31 -3.32 4.05 13.43
N LEU A 32 -3.20 4.52 12.18
CA LEU A 32 -4.32 5.05 11.40
C LEU A 32 -5.07 3.97 10.63
N ASP A 33 -4.50 2.77 10.49
CA ASP A 33 -5.20 1.66 9.85
C ASP A 33 -6.44 1.32 10.68
N ALA A 34 -7.59 1.27 10.02
CA ALA A 34 -8.80 0.79 10.64
C ALA A 34 -8.60 -0.68 11.07
N PRO A 35 -9.32 -1.16 12.10
CA PRO A 35 -9.35 -2.59 12.40
C PRO A 35 -9.59 -3.36 11.11
N ALA A 36 -8.88 -4.49 10.95
CA ALA A 36 -9.08 -5.36 9.81
C ALA A 36 -10.58 -5.65 9.66
N ASP A 37 -11.16 -5.22 8.55
CA ASP A 37 -12.54 -5.52 8.23
C ASP A 37 -12.56 -6.93 7.65
N ASP A 38 -13.05 -7.89 8.42
CA ASP A 38 -13.17 -9.30 8.01
C ASP A 38 -13.92 -9.43 6.67
N ALA A 39 -14.80 -8.48 6.34
CA ALA A 39 -15.49 -8.47 5.04
C ALA A 39 -14.56 -8.09 3.88
N VAL A 40 -13.53 -7.27 4.12
CA VAL A 40 -12.50 -6.90 3.13
C VAL A 40 -11.59 -8.08 2.84
N GLU A 41 -11.10 -8.78 3.88
CA GLU A 41 -10.30 -9.99 3.70
C GLU A 41 -11.10 -11.08 2.95
N ALA A 42 -12.33 -11.33 3.37
CA ALA A 42 -13.19 -12.29 2.68
C ALA A 42 -13.52 -11.88 1.23
N ALA A 43 -13.57 -10.57 0.93
CA ALA A 43 -13.74 -10.07 -0.43
C ALA A 43 -12.49 -10.29 -1.28
N TRP A 44 -11.29 -10.12 -0.71
CA TRP A 44 -10.03 -10.43 -1.37
C TRP A 44 -9.89 -11.92 -1.69
N ASP A 45 -10.21 -12.80 -0.74
CA ASP A 45 -10.20 -14.25 -0.96
C ASP A 45 -11.10 -14.65 -2.14
N ARG A 46 -12.34 -14.13 -2.15
CA ARG A 46 -13.28 -14.36 -3.26
C ARG A 46 -12.72 -13.85 -4.60
N GLU A 47 -12.11 -12.68 -4.62
CA GLU A 47 -11.53 -12.10 -5.83
C GLU A 47 -10.32 -12.89 -6.35
N ILE A 48 -9.44 -13.36 -5.46
CA ILE A 48 -8.28 -14.18 -5.81
C ILE A 48 -8.76 -15.50 -6.45
N VAL A 49 -9.68 -16.20 -5.80
CA VAL A 49 -10.26 -17.45 -6.34
C VAL A 49 -10.92 -17.19 -7.69
N ARG A 50 -11.69 -16.11 -7.82
CA ARG A 50 -12.33 -15.73 -9.09
C ARG A 50 -11.29 -15.52 -10.20
N ARG A 51 -10.18 -14.83 -9.93
CA ARG A 51 -9.12 -14.59 -10.93
C ARG A 51 -8.38 -15.85 -11.32
N ILE A 52 -8.06 -16.72 -10.36
CA ILE A 52 -7.44 -18.03 -10.65
C ILE A 52 -8.35 -18.84 -11.58
N ASN A 53 -9.64 -18.94 -11.26
CA ASN A 53 -10.59 -19.65 -12.11
C ASN A 53 -10.70 -19.07 -13.53
N GLN A 54 -10.63 -17.74 -13.67
CA GLN A 54 -10.61 -17.11 -15.00
C GLN A 54 -9.34 -17.44 -15.79
N ILE A 55 -8.20 -17.58 -15.12
CA ILE A 55 -6.94 -18.00 -15.75
C ILE A 55 -7.06 -19.46 -16.18
N ASP A 56 -7.46 -20.35 -15.28
CA ASP A 56 -7.53 -21.80 -15.53
C ASP A 56 -8.55 -22.15 -16.62
N SER A 57 -9.67 -21.43 -16.67
CA SER A 57 -10.69 -21.59 -17.72
C SER A 57 -10.35 -20.89 -19.05
N GLY A 58 -9.22 -20.19 -19.14
CA GLY A 58 -8.81 -19.45 -20.33
C GLY A 58 -9.66 -18.19 -20.62
N GLN A 59 -10.50 -17.76 -19.68
CA GLN A 59 -11.32 -16.55 -19.81
C GLN A 59 -10.51 -15.26 -19.53
N ALA A 60 -9.41 -15.37 -18.79
CA ALA A 60 -8.56 -14.23 -18.47
C ALA A 60 -7.78 -13.76 -19.70
N LYS A 61 -7.81 -12.44 -19.95
CA LYS A 61 -6.89 -11.80 -20.89
C LYS A 61 -5.53 -11.62 -20.21
N LEU A 62 -4.60 -12.50 -20.54
CA LEU A 62 -3.24 -12.43 -20.02
C LEU A 62 -2.37 -11.46 -20.83
N LEU A 63 -1.33 -10.95 -20.18
CA LEU A 63 -0.33 -10.09 -20.77
C LEU A 63 1.03 -10.77 -20.66
N ASP A 64 1.74 -10.88 -21.78
CA ASP A 64 3.10 -11.43 -21.77
C ASP A 64 4.02 -10.59 -20.86
N ARG A 65 4.97 -11.26 -20.20
CA ARG A 65 5.87 -10.59 -19.24
C ARG A 65 6.76 -9.53 -19.90
N LYS A 66 7.21 -9.74 -21.15
CA LYS A 66 8.01 -8.75 -21.88
C LYS A 66 7.15 -7.55 -22.27
N GLU A 67 5.93 -7.80 -22.73
CA GLU A 67 4.97 -6.73 -23.05
C GLU A 67 4.60 -5.90 -21.81
N PHE A 68 4.32 -6.56 -20.68
CA PHE A 68 4.10 -5.91 -19.39
C PHE A 68 5.26 -5.00 -19.00
N ARG A 69 6.50 -5.51 -19.05
CA ARG A 69 7.69 -4.74 -18.69
C ARG A 69 7.83 -3.49 -19.57
N LYS A 70 7.64 -3.63 -20.89
CA LYS A 70 7.68 -2.50 -21.82
C LYS A 70 6.65 -1.43 -21.43
N LYS A 71 5.38 -1.82 -21.21
CA LYS A 71 4.31 -0.89 -20.81
C LYS A 71 4.62 -0.15 -19.50
N ILE A 72 5.22 -0.82 -18.53
CA ILE A 72 5.61 -0.20 -17.25
C ILE A 72 6.77 0.79 -17.45
N GLN A 73 7.78 0.43 -18.26
CA GLN A 73 8.89 1.33 -18.59
C GLN A 73 8.39 2.60 -19.29
N ASP A 74 7.55 2.44 -20.32
CA ASP A 74 6.95 3.56 -21.06
C ASP A 74 6.13 4.48 -20.13
N ARG A 75 5.44 3.93 -19.13
CA ARG A 75 4.60 4.69 -18.19
C ARG A 75 5.40 5.43 -17.11
N ILE A 76 6.50 4.85 -16.64
CA ILE A 76 7.29 5.40 -15.53
C ILE A 76 8.40 6.34 -16.03
N GLY A 77 8.64 6.41 -17.34
CA GLY A 77 9.54 7.40 -17.94
C GLY A 77 11.00 7.19 -17.54
N ARG A 78 11.55 6.01 -17.85
CA ARG A 78 13.00 5.82 -17.96
C ARG A 78 13.40 5.72 -19.42
#